data_AF-A0A176S0M0-F1
#
_entry.id   AF-A0A176S0M0-F1
#
_cell.length_a   1.000
_cell.length_b   1.000
_cell.length_c   1.000
_cell.angle_alpha   90.00
_cell.angle_beta   90.00
_cell.angle_gamma   90.00
#
_symmetry.space_group_name_H-M   'P 1'
#
loop_
_entity.id
_entity.type
_entity.pdbx_description
1 polymer ?
#
loop_
_entity_poly.entity_id
_entity_poly.type
_entity_poly.pdbx_seq_one_letter_code
_entity_poly.pdbx_strand_id
1 'polypeptide(L)'
;MINIQAQFAQSWKNKLNAEFYKAYFQNLATFLNEEMRNHTIYPADSFIFNAFDKCSFEDVKVVIIGQDPYHGEGQANGLCFSVNDGVKMPPS
;
A
#
# COMPACT_ATOMS: atom_id res chain seq x y z
N MET A 1 10.45 -5.81 8.78
CA MET A 1 9.39 -6.80 8.55
C MET A 1 8.13 -6.02 8.24
N ILE A 2 7.52 -6.22 7.07
CA ILE A 2 6.17 -5.73 6.79
C ILE A 2 5.30 -6.21 7.92
N ASN A 3 4.95 -5.28 8.80
CA ASN A 3 4.05 -5.56 9.88
C ASN A 3 2.65 -5.46 9.29
N ILE A 4 2.08 -6.62 8.95
CA ILE A 4 0.74 -6.72 8.37
C ILE A 4 -0.33 -6.16 9.35
N GLN A 5 0.03 -5.99 10.63
CA GLN A 5 -0.80 -5.33 11.64
C GLN A 5 -0.61 -3.80 11.72
N ALA A 6 0.36 -3.22 10.99
CA ALA A 6 0.63 -1.79 11.01
C ALA A 6 -0.43 -0.98 10.24
N GLN A 7 -1.07 -0.10 11.00
CA GLN A 7 -1.80 1.13 10.66
C GLN A 7 -2.46 1.24 9.28
N PHE A 8 -3.70 0.78 9.21
CA PHE A 8 -4.73 1.33 8.32
C PHE A 8 -6.08 1.24 9.04
N ALA A 9 -7.10 1.96 8.55
CA ALA A 9 -8.31 2.24 9.34
C ALA A 9 -9.00 0.98 9.91
N GLN A 10 -9.52 1.08 11.14
CA GLN A 10 -10.12 -0.05 11.85
C GLN A 10 -11.29 -0.70 11.09
N SER A 11 -12.05 0.10 10.34
CA SER A 11 -13.14 -0.44 9.53
C SER A 11 -12.66 -1.34 8.40
N TRP A 12 -11.55 -0.99 7.74
CA TRP A 12 -10.91 -1.87 6.76
C TRP A 12 -10.30 -3.11 7.38
N LYS A 13 -9.70 -3.01 8.57
CA LYS A 13 -9.22 -4.19 9.31
C LYS A 13 -10.34 -5.20 9.50
N ASN A 14 -11.52 -4.76 9.94
CA ASN A 14 -12.66 -5.66 10.14
C ASN A 14 -13.10 -6.38 8.84
N LYS A 15 -12.92 -5.76 7.67
CA LYS A 15 -13.28 -6.36 6.36
C LYS A 15 -12.21 -7.29 5.82
N LEU A 16 -10.92 -6.95 6.01
CA LEU A 16 -9.80 -7.63 5.36
C LEU A 16 -9.06 -8.60 6.28
N ASN A 17 -9.37 -8.61 7.59
CA ASN A 17 -8.62 -9.38 8.59
C ASN A 17 -8.38 -10.84 8.18
N ALA A 18 -9.42 -11.50 7.64
CA ALA A 18 -9.35 -12.89 7.25
C ALA A 18 -8.33 -13.16 6.12
N GLU A 19 -8.08 -12.19 5.23
CA GLU A 19 -7.12 -12.33 4.13
C GLU A 19 -5.69 -12.48 4.66
N PHE A 20 -5.33 -11.76 5.73
CA PHE A 20 -3.98 -11.80 6.31
C PHE A 20 -3.60 -13.15 6.90
N TYR A 21 -4.58 -13.98 7.26
CA TYR A 21 -4.36 -15.33 7.78
C TYR A 21 -4.37 -16.41 6.71
N LYS A 22 -4.69 -16.08 5.46
CA LYS A 22 -4.66 -17.05 4.37
C LYS A 22 -3.22 -17.28 3.90
N ALA A 23 -2.92 -18.52 3.53
CA ALA A 23 -1.59 -18.93 3.11
C ALA A 23 -1.03 -18.07 1.96
N TYR A 24 -1.86 -17.66 1.00
CA TYR A 24 -1.40 -16.83 -0.11
C TYR A 24 -0.85 -15.48 0.36
N PHE A 25 -1.47 -14.86 1.37
CA PHE A 25 -1.04 -13.56 1.87
C PHE A 25 0.22 -13.68 2.71
N GLN A 26 0.32 -14.73 3.51
CA GLN A 26 1.53 -15.04 4.27
C GLN A 26 2.73 -15.29 3.33
N ASN A 27 2.52 -16.04 2.26
CA ASN A 27 3.55 -16.26 1.23
C ASN A 27 3.94 -14.95 0.54
N LEU A 28 2.97 -14.10 0.20
CA LEU A 28 3.23 -12.77 -0.38
C LEU A 28 4.05 -11.89 0.58
N ALA A 29 3.70 -11.85 1.86
CA ALA A 29 4.42 -11.07 2.85
C ALA A 29 5.87 -11.57 3.04
N THR A 30 6.09 -12.89 3.03
CA THR A 30 7.44 -13.47 3.07
C THR A 30 8.24 -13.07 1.83
N PHE A 31 7.65 -13.22 0.64
CA PHE A 31 8.27 -12.82 -0.63
C PHE A 31 8.64 -11.33 -0.63
N LEU A 32 7.72 -10.44 -0.26
CA LEU A 32 7.99 -9.01 -0.22
C LEU A 32 9.08 -8.65 0.79
N ASN A 33 9.11 -9.28 1.97
CA ASN A 33 10.18 -9.08 2.95
C ASN A 33 11.56 -9.54 2.42
N GLU A 34 11.60 -10.56 1.57
CA GLU A 34 12.82 -10.98 0.87
C GLU A 34 13.24 -9.95 -0.17
N GLU A 35 12.33 -9.52 -1.04
CA GLU A 35 12.58 -8.52 -2.07
C GLU A 35 13.10 -7.21 -1.48
N MET A 36 12.49 -6.74 -0.39
CA MET A 36 12.91 -5.54 0.32
C MET A 36 14.33 -5.57 0.89
N ARG A 37 14.89 -6.76 1.14
CA ARG A 37 16.29 -6.90 1.58
C ARG A 37 17.26 -6.85 0.41
N ASN A 38 16.81 -7.19 -0.79
CA ASN A 38 17.63 -7.37 -1.98
C ASN A 38 17.48 -6.24 -3.00
N HIS A 39 16.38 -5.49 -2.93
CA HIS A 39 15.97 -4.51 -3.92
C HIS A 39 15.40 -3.25 -3.25
N THR A 40 15.43 -2.13 -3.99
CA THR A 40 14.65 -0.95 -3.61
C THR A 40 13.21 -1.16 -4.04
N ILE A 41 12.31 -1.25 -3.07
CA ILE A 41 10.87 -1.45 -3.29
C ILE A 41 10.13 -0.16 -2.95
N TYR A 42 9.14 0.18 -3.77
CA TYR A 42 8.27 1.34 -3.57
C TYR A 42 6.79 0.90 -3.47
N PRO A 43 5.97 1.62 -2.70
CA PRO A 43 6.35 2.72 -1.80
C PRO A 43 7.06 2.19 -0.55
N ALA A 44 7.53 3.09 0.33
CA ALA A 44 8.03 2.67 1.64
C ALA A 44 6.95 1.91 2.44
N ASP A 45 7.35 0.98 3.31
CA ASP A 45 6.45 0.06 4.04
C ASP A 45 5.26 0.75 4.72
N SER A 46 5.51 1.90 5.34
CA SER A 46 4.49 2.68 6.05
C SER A 46 3.40 3.23 5.11
N PHE A 47 3.64 3.24 3.81
CA PHE A 47 2.71 3.74 2.80
C PHE A 47 2.02 2.65 2.00
N ILE A 48 2.37 1.37 2.14
CA ILE A 48 1.77 0.27 1.37
C ILE A 48 0.23 0.27 1.50
N PHE A 49 -0.29 0.53 2.70
CA PHE A 49 -1.74 0.57 2.98
C PHE A 49 -2.31 1.99 3.11
N ASN A 50 -1.61 3.02 2.63
CA ASN A 50 -2.01 4.42 2.86
C ASN A 50 -3.42 4.74 2.35
N ALA A 51 -3.83 4.19 1.20
CA ALA A 51 -5.20 4.35 0.69
C ALA A 51 -6.28 3.88 1.69
N PHE A 52 -6.03 2.77 2.38
CA PHE A 52 -6.93 2.22 3.41
C PHE A 52 -6.84 2.98 4.74
N ASP A 53 -5.73 3.67 5.00
CA ASP A 53 -5.59 4.54 6.17
C ASP A 53 -6.32 5.89 5.97
N LYS A 54 -6.22 6.46 4.75
CA LYS A 54 -6.79 7.77 4.42
C LYS A 54 -8.30 7.79 4.24
N CYS A 55 -8.93 6.66 3.92
CA CYS A 55 -10.36 6.57 3.70
C CYS A 55 -10.91 5.35 4.45
N SER A 56 -11.75 5.59 5.46
CA SER A 56 -12.45 4.52 6.16
C SER A 56 -13.40 3.79 5.20
N PHE A 57 -13.71 2.52 5.46
CA PHE A 57 -14.60 1.73 4.61
C PHE A 57 -15.97 2.41 4.40
N GLU A 58 -16.52 3.03 5.44
CA GLU A 58 -17.82 3.68 5.44
C GLU A 58 -17.82 5.01 4.66
N ASP A 59 -16.66 5.66 4.54
CA ASP A 59 -16.51 6.92 3.81
C ASP A 59 -16.27 6.72 2.30
N VAL A 60 -16.05 5.47 1.86
CA VAL A 60 -15.81 5.16 0.45
C VAL A 60 -17.04 5.51 -0.38
N LYS A 61 -16.85 6.40 -1.37
CA LYS A 61 -17.86 6.76 -2.36
C LYS A 61 -17.44 6.45 -3.80
N VAL A 62 -16.14 6.53 -4.06
CA VAL A 62 -15.54 6.29 -5.38
C VAL A 62 -14.27 5.49 -5.17
N VAL A 63 -14.04 4.51 -6.03
CA VAL A 63 -12.79 3.74 -6.09
C VAL A 63 -12.12 4.04 -7.42
N ILE A 64 -10.89 4.55 -7.36
CA ILE A 64 -10.02 4.71 -8.53
C ILE A 64 -8.95 3.63 -8.45
N ILE A 65 -8.77 2.88 -9.53
CA ILE A 65 -7.85 1.74 -9.58
C ILE A 65 -6.73 2.09 -10.57
N GLY A 66 -5.51 2.24 -10.05
CA GLY A 66 -4.29 2.26 -10.86
C GLY A 66 -3.75 0.86 -11.12
N GLN A 67 -2.64 0.76 -11.86
CA GLN A 67 -2.00 -0.52 -12.16
C GLN A 67 -1.05 -0.97 -11.03
N ASP A 68 0.01 -0.19 -10.81
CA ASP A 68 1.07 -0.43 -9.82
C ASP A 68 1.68 0.91 -9.37
N PRO A 69 2.43 0.95 -8.25
CA PRO A 69 3.06 2.18 -7.76
C PRO A 69 4.09 2.74 -8.75
N TYR A 70 4.27 4.06 -8.74
CA TYR A 70 5.42 4.67 -9.41
C TYR A 70 6.74 4.11 -8.84
N HIS A 71 7.70 3.86 -9.74
CA HIS A 71 8.98 3.20 -9.41
C HIS A 71 10.16 4.17 -9.22
N GLY A 72 9.94 5.49 -9.30
CA GLY A 72 10.94 6.50 -9.02
C GLY A 72 11.00 6.86 -7.54
N GLU A 73 12.20 7.22 -7.07
CA GLU A 73 12.42 7.63 -5.68
C GLU A 73 11.51 8.78 -5.28
N GLY A 74 10.83 8.62 -4.14
CA GLY A 74 9.91 9.61 -3.58
C GLY A 74 8.58 9.79 -4.32
N GLN A 75 8.35 9.11 -5.45
CA GLN A 75 7.13 9.26 -6.24
C GLN A 75 5.93 8.58 -5.58
N ALA A 76 6.01 7.27 -5.34
CA ALA A 76 4.89 6.52 -4.79
C ALA A 76 4.67 6.83 -3.30
N ASN A 77 3.43 7.18 -2.95
CA ASN A 77 3.02 7.48 -1.58
C ASN A 77 1.85 6.60 -1.10
N GLY A 78 1.54 5.51 -1.82
CA GLY A 78 0.46 4.59 -1.46
C GLY A 78 -0.95 5.01 -1.91
N LEU A 79 -1.07 6.04 -2.75
CA LEU A 79 -2.30 6.47 -3.39
C LEU A 79 -2.11 6.42 -4.92
N CYS A 80 -3.04 5.79 -5.65
CA CYS A 80 -2.92 5.67 -7.11
C CYS A 80 -2.90 7.06 -7.78
N PHE A 81 -2.05 7.23 -8.80
CA PHE A 81 -1.80 8.48 -9.53
C PHE A 81 -1.24 9.66 -8.72
N SER A 82 -1.18 9.56 -7.39
CA SER A 82 -0.65 10.60 -6.52
C SER A 82 0.88 10.54 -6.42
N VAL A 83 1.49 11.71 -6.18
CA VAL A 83 2.89 11.86 -5.78
C VAL A 83 3.00 12.81 -4.59
N ASN A 84 4.12 12.78 -3.88
CA ASN A 84 4.39 13.71 -2.78
C ASN A 84 4.61 15.16 -3.27
N ASP A 85 4.41 16.12 -2.38
CA ASP A 85 4.70 17.53 -2.67
C ASP A 85 6.16 17.72 -3.08
N GLY A 86 6.38 18.56 -4.10
CA GLY A 86 7.72 18.81 -4.66
C GLY A 86 8.18 17.77 -5.67
N VAL A 87 7.46 16.66 -5.86
CA VAL A 87 7.73 15.70 -6.94
C VAL A 87 7.07 16.19 -8.23
N LYS A 88 7.80 16.10 -9.35
CA LYS A 88 7.26 16.45 -10.67
C LYS A 88 6.06 15.55 -10.98
N MET A 89 4.95 16.17 -11.43
CA MET A 89 3.76 15.44 -11.86
C MET A 89 4.10 14.42 -12.96
N PRO A 90 3.71 13.15 -12.78
CA PRO A 90 3.84 12.13 -13.80
C PRO A 90 2.95 12.43 -15.03
N PRO A 91 3.20 11.80 -16.19
CA PRO A 91 2.48 12.11 -17.44
C PRO A 91 1.02 11.66 -17.50
N SER A 92 0.62 10.71 -16.64
CA SER A 92 -0.72 10.13 -16.56
C SER A 92 -1.75 11.08 -15.96
#